data_AF-A0A1B8PF41-F1
#
_entry.id   AF-A0A1B8PF41-F1
#
_cell.length_a   1.000
_cell.length_b   1.000
_cell.length_c   1.000
_cell.angle_alpha   90.00
_cell.angle_beta   90.00
_cell.angle_gamma   90.00
#
_symmetry.space_group_name_H-M   'P 1'
#
loop_
_entity.id
_entity.type
_entity.pdbx_description
1 polymer ?
#
loop_
_entity_poly.entity_id
_entity_poly.type
_entity_poly.pdbx_seq_one_letter_code
_entity_poly.pdbx_strand_id
1 'polypeptide(L)'
;MKKKASFRIDEQLHEKLKEFANSEGITTSQLIELACYHFMEEKPKPTKQIERHKKLETINVTLRVDQPTYRKLANIIQAKNSTLSQELNYRLSATLEEPVFDIVEFNELWAVKFDVDRLGNLLRWALKEKKEINENLLIDLDRKVTSLRDEFREILTQVHKRRLLR
;
A
#
# COMPACT_ATOMS: atom_id res chain seq x y z
N MET A 1 29.98 -5.61 1.39
CA MET A 1 28.73 -5.30 0.65
C MET A 1 27.67 -4.84 1.65
N LYS A 2 27.14 -3.62 1.50
CA LYS A 2 25.99 -3.16 2.30
C LYS A 2 24.72 -3.86 1.78
N LYS A 3 23.89 -4.38 2.70
CA LYS A 3 22.57 -4.96 2.36
C LYS A 3 21.51 -3.87 2.52
N LYS A 4 20.62 -3.71 1.54
CA LYS A 4 19.52 -2.74 1.59
C LYS A 4 18.32 -3.36 2.31
N ALA A 5 17.86 -2.71 3.38
CA ALA A 5 16.59 -3.02 4.04
C ALA A 5 15.60 -1.88 3.77
N SER A 6 14.33 -2.21 3.53
CA SER A 6 13.24 -1.25 3.40
C SER A 6 12.36 -1.33 4.64
N PHE A 7 12.00 -0.19 5.22
CA PHE A 7 11.17 -0.11 6.40
C PHE A 7 10.17 1.05 6.24
N ARG A 8 8.95 0.86 6.75
CA ARG A 8 7.90 1.88 6.75
C ARG A 8 7.98 2.65 8.07
N ILE A 9 7.96 3.96 7.99
CA ILE A 9 7.99 4.87 9.13
C ILE A 9 6.79 5.80 9.00
N ASP A 10 6.22 6.20 10.13
CA ASP A 10 5.25 7.29 10.17
C ASP A 10 5.82 8.57 9.54
N GLU A 11 4.99 9.30 8.80
CA GLU A 11 5.41 10.49 8.04
C GLU A 11 5.91 11.61 8.95
N GLN A 12 5.26 11.84 10.09
CA GLN A 12 5.68 12.87 11.04
C GLN A 12 7.02 12.51 11.70
N LEU A 13 7.22 11.22 11.98
CA LEU A 13 8.50 10.74 12.48
C LEU A 13 9.60 10.85 11.40
N HIS A 14 9.28 10.58 10.14
CA HIS A 14 10.23 10.72 9.04
C HIS A 14 10.73 12.16 8.88
N GLU A 15 9.83 13.14 8.88
CA GLU A 15 10.22 14.55 8.76
C GLU A 15 11.05 15.02 9.96
N LYS A 16 10.71 14.61 11.19
CA LYS A 16 11.53 14.91 12.38
C LYS A 16 12.94 14.31 12.30
N LEU A 17 13.05 13.07 11.83
CA LEU A 17 14.36 12.41 11.64
C LEU A 17 15.18 13.10 10.55
N LYS A 18 14.53 13.62 9.53
CA LYS A 18 15.17 14.35 8.43
C LYS A 18 15.67 15.72 8.88
N GLU A 19 14.88 16.47 9.65
CA GLU A 19 15.31 17.74 10.25
C GLU A 19 16.54 17.54 11.16
N PHE A 20 16.49 16.54 12.03
CA PHE A 20 17.61 16.21 12.92
C PHE A 20 18.86 15.72 12.16
N ALA A 21 18.69 14.86 11.15
CA ALA A 21 19.81 14.42 10.33
C ALA A 21 20.50 15.60 9.62
N ASN A 22 19.70 16.53 9.09
CA ASN A 22 20.21 17.72 8.43
C ASN A 22 20.95 18.67 9.40
N SER A 23 20.48 18.83 10.64
CA SER A 23 21.19 19.66 11.63
C SER A 23 22.56 19.08 12.02
N GLU A 24 22.69 17.76 11.97
CA GLU A 24 23.95 17.03 12.22
C GLU A 24 24.78 16.80 10.95
N GLY A 25 24.36 17.33 9.80
CA GLY A 25 25.09 17.23 8.53
C GLY A 25 25.15 15.81 7.94
N ILE A 26 24.22 14.92 8.32
CA ILE A 26 24.16 13.53 7.87
C ILE A 26 22.82 13.23 7.17
N THR A 27 22.76 12.10 6.45
CA THR A 27 21.49 11.62 5.88
C THR A 27 20.66 10.86 6.90
N THR A 28 19.34 10.83 6.72
CA THR A 28 18.43 10.04 7.56
C THR A 28 18.83 8.56 7.63
N SER A 29 19.35 7.99 6.53
CA SER A 29 19.86 6.61 6.50
C SER A 29 21.08 6.42 7.40
N GLN A 30 22.01 7.38 7.43
CA GLN A 30 23.19 7.35 8.30
C GLN A 30 22.81 7.54 9.76
N LEU A 31 21.84 8.42 10.04
CA LEU A 31 21.29 8.59 11.39
C LEU A 31 20.71 7.28 11.93
N ILE A 32 19.95 6.55 11.09
CA ILE A 32 19.35 5.27 11.47
C ILE A 32 20.43 4.19 11.64
N GLU A 33 21.42 4.14 10.75
CA GLU A 33 22.58 3.25 10.86
C GLU A 33 23.33 3.49 12.19
N LEU A 34 23.61 4.75 12.55
CA LEU A 34 24.23 5.14 13.82
C LEU A 34 23.38 4.78 15.04
N ALA A 35 22.07 5.05 14.99
CA ALA A 35 21.15 4.69 16.06
C ALA A 35 21.10 3.17 16.27
N CYS A 36 21.12 2.39 15.19
CA CYS A 36 21.19 0.93 15.29
C CYS A 36 22.51 0.45 15.89
N TYR A 37 23.65 1.04 15.53
CA TYR A 37 24.94 0.71 16.13
C TYR A 37 24.96 1.02 17.64
N HIS A 38 24.52 2.22 18.03
CA HIS A 38 24.39 2.62 19.43
C HIS A 38 23.46 1.68 20.22
N PHE A 39 22.32 1.31 19.62
CA PHE A 39 21.37 0.38 20.23
C PHE A 39 21.96 -1.04 20.41
N MET A 40 22.84 -1.49 19.51
CA MET A 40 23.52 -2.77 19.62
C MET A 40 24.63 -2.76 20.68
N GLU A 41 25.28 -1.63 20.91
CA GLU A 41 26.35 -1.47 21.91
C GLU A 41 25.81 -1.41 23.35
N GLU A 42 24.65 -0.78 23.57
CA GLU A 42 24.12 -0.55 24.92
C GLU A 42 23.40 -1.76 25.56
N LYS A 43 23.16 -2.86 24.83
CA LYS A 43 22.32 -4.02 25.27
C LYS A 43 21.14 -3.60 26.18
N PRO A 44 20.28 -2.66 25.76
CA PRO A 44 19.22 -2.17 26.63
C PRO A 44 18.25 -3.31 26.97
N LYS A 45 17.87 -3.44 28.25
CA LYS A 45 16.79 -4.33 28.65
C LYS A 45 15.50 -3.86 27.95
N PRO A 46 14.80 -4.73 27.20
CA PRO A 46 13.60 -4.33 26.46
C PRO A 46 12.56 -3.77 27.43
N THR A 47 12.20 -2.50 27.28
CA THR A 47 11.29 -1.76 28.18
C THR A 47 9.83 -2.22 28.10
N LYS A 48 9.52 -3.11 27.16
CA LYS A 48 8.37 -4.03 27.12
C LYS A 48 8.69 -5.07 26.05
N GLN A 49 8.92 -6.33 26.45
CA GLN A 49 8.77 -7.41 25.47
C GLN A 49 7.29 -7.42 25.10
N ILE A 50 6.98 -7.03 23.87
CA ILE A 50 5.69 -7.38 23.28
C ILE A 50 5.68 -8.91 23.31
N GLU A 51 4.88 -9.51 24.19
CA GLU A 51 4.60 -10.93 24.11
C GLU A 51 4.10 -11.18 22.69
N ARG A 52 4.92 -11.83 21.86
CA ARG A 52 4.41 -12.43 20.63
C ARG A 52 3.32 -13.38 21.10
N HIS A 53 2.06 -13.00 20.89
CA HIS A 53 0.89 -13.79 21.21
C HIS A 53 1.15 -15.28 20.90
N LYS A 54 0.67 -16.17 21.79
CA LYS A 54 0.68 -17.64 21.71
C LYS A 54 1.11 -18.16 20.33
N LYS A 55 2.20 -18.94 20.29
CA LYS A 55 2.61 -19.72 19.11
C LYS A 55 1.35 -20.30 18.44
N LEU A 56 0.97 -19.73 17.30
CA LEU A 56 0.03 -20.36 16.39
C LEU A 56 0.58 -21.76 16.09
N GLU A 57 -0.29 -22.76 16.06
CA GLU A 57 0.11 -24.13 15.72
C GLU A 57 0.82 -24.12 14.37
N THR A 58 2.13 -24.34 14.38
CA THR A 58 2.93 -24.39 13.16
C THR A 58 2.75 -25.75 12.52
N ILE A 59 1.92 -25.81 11.47
CA ILE A 59 1.81 -26.99 10.61
C ILE A 59 2.89 -26.91 9.54
N ASN A 60 3.82 -27.87 9.55
CA ASN A 60 4.81 -28.00 8.48
C ASN A 60 4.21 -28.76 7.31
N VAL A 61 3.88 -28.05 6.23
CA VAL A 61 3.34 -28.65 5.00
C VAL A 61 4.49 -28.90 4.02
N THR A 62 4.62 -30.14 3.56
CA THR A 62 5.55 -30.50 2.49
C THR A 62 4.81 -30.54 1.15
N LEU A 63 5.15 -29.64 0.25
CA LEU A 63 4.57 -29.58 -1.10
C LEU A 63 5.58 -30.13 -2.12
N ARG A 64 5.08 -30.90 -3.08
CA ARG A 64 5.85 -31.35 -4.25
C ARG A 64 5.25 -30.72 -5.50
N VAL A 65 6.10 -30.11 -6.31
CA VAL A 65 5.71 -29.43 -7.54
C VAL A 65 6.58 -29.97 -8.67
N ASP A 66 5.98 -30.19 -9.83
CA ASP A 66 6.71 -30.59 -11.03
C ASP A 66 7.58 -29.44 -11.57
N GLN A 67 8.66 -29.81 -12.25
CA GLN A 67 9.69 -28.85 -12.68
C GLN A 67 9.17 -27.75 -13.64
N PRO A 68 8.26 -28.03 -14.60
CA PRO A 68 7.63 -27.00 -15.42
C PRO A 68 6.86 -25.95 -14.60
N THR A 69 6.05 -26.40 -13.64
CA THR A 69 5.26 -25.51 -12.78
C THR A 69 6.15 -24.69 -11.85
N TYR A 70 7.21 -25.29 -11.32
CA TYR A 70 8.21 -24.58 -10.52
C TYR A 70 8.87 -23.44 -11.30
N ARG A 71 9.24 -23.65 -12.58
CA ARG A 71 9.83 -22.59 -13.42
C ARG A 71 8.87 -21.41 -13.60
N LYS A 72 7.59 -21.68 -13.82
CA LYS A 72 6.57 -20.62 -13.93
C LYS A 72 6.45 -19.84 -12.61
N LEU A 73 6.42 -20.54 -11.47
CA LEU A 73 6.41 -19.90 -10.15
C LEU A 73 7.67 -19.06 -9.90
N ALA A 74 8.84 -19.57 -10.25
CA ALA A 74 10.11 -18.86 -10.09
C ALA A 74 10.12 -17.54 -10.88
N ASN A 75 9.60 -17.53 -12.11
CA ASN A 75 9.49 -16.30 -12.90
C ASN A 75 8.59 -15.26 -12.23
N ILE A 76 7.47 -15.70 -11.63
CA ILE A 76 6.55 -14.81 -10.91
C ILE A 76 7.21 -14.24 -9.65
N ILE A 77 7.91 -15.09 -8.90
CA ILE A 77 8.62 -14.71 -7.67
C ILE A 77 9.73 -13.70 -7.99
N GLN A 78 10.48 -13.91 -9.07
CA GLN A 78 11.50 -12.97 -9.54
C GLN A 78 10.90 -11.64 -10.00
N ALA A 79 9.82 -11.67 -10.79
CA ALA A 79 9.16 -10.46 -11.27
C ALA A 79 8.60 -9.60 -10.12
N LYS A 80 8.07 -10.23 -9.08
CA LYS A 80 7.51 -9.56 -7.90
C LYS A 80 8.54 -9.26 -6.80
N ASN A 81 9.79 -9.68 -6.97
CA ASN A 81 10.83 -9.61 -5.94
C ASN A 81 10.36 -10.18 -4.57
N SER A 82 9.66 -11.32 -4.61
CA SER A 82 9.11 -11.99 -3.43
C SER A 82 9.84 -13.30 -3.13
N THR A 83 9.40 -14.05 -2.11
CA THR A 83 9.86 -15.42 -1.85
C THR A 83 8.77 -16.44 -2.17
N LEU A 84 9.15 -17.70 -2.44
CA LEU A 84 8.20 -18.78 -2.70
C LEU A 84 7.18 -18.94 -1.55
N SER A 85 7.64 -18.88 -0.30
CA SER A 85 6.77 -18.97 0.87
C SER A 85 5.77 -17.81 0.93
N GLN A 86 6.19 -16.58 0.60
CA GLN A 86 5.30 -15.42 0.57
C GLN A 86 4.26 -15.53 -0.55
N GLU A 87 4.65 -15.96 -1.75
CA GLU A 87 3.73 -16.10 -2.88
C GLU A 87 2.75 -17.27 -2.66
N LEU A 88 3.21 -18.38 -2.06
CA LEU A 88 2.33 -19.49 -1.67
C LEU A 88 1.37 -19.07 -0.58
N ASN A 89 1.85 -18.38 0.46
CA ASN A 89 0.99 -17.89 1.52
C ASN A 89 -0.03 -16.89 0.97
N TYR A 90 0.39 -15.93 0.15
CA TYR A 90 -0.50 -14.99 -0.54
C TYR A 90 -1.57 -15.71 -1.35
N ARG A 91 -1.20 -16.72 -2.15
CA ARG A 91 -2.16 -17.46 -2.99
C ARG A 91 -3.09 -18.35 -2.18
N LEU A 92 -2.60 -19.00 -1.13
CA LEU A 92 -3.40 -19.84 -0.25
C LEU A 92 -4.35 -19.00 0.60
N SER A 93 -3.86 -17.88 1.14
CA SER A 93 -4.69 -16.89 1.83
C SER A 93 -5.70 -16.25 0.89
N ALA A 94 -5.31 -15.94 -0.35
CA ALA A 94 -6.23 -15.47 -1.37
C ALA A 94 -7.30 -16.53 -1.62
N THR A 95 -6.94 -17.75 -2.01
CA THR A 95 -7.87 -18.84 -2.40
C THR A 95 -8.76 -19.37 -1.28
N LEU A 96 -8.36 -19.30 -0.01
CA LEU A 96 -9.19 -19.72 1.13
C LEU A 96 -10.14 -18.61 1.64
N GLU A 97 -9.89 -17.35 1.30
CA GLU A 97 -10.70 -16.20 1.79
C GLU A 97 -11.33 -15.33 0.68
N GLU A 98 -11.21 -15.70 -0.61
CA GLU A 98 -11.44 -14.85 -1.80
C GLU A 98 -12.69 -13.93 -1.79
N PRO A 99 -12.66 -12.78 -2.51
CA PRO A 99 -11.53 -11.85 -2.67
C PRO A 99 -12.01 -10.38 -2.65
N VAL A 100 -11.35 -9.46 -1.95
CA VAL A 100 -11.35 -8.05 -2.37
C VAL A 100 -10.11 -7.36 -1.83
N PHE A 101 -9.45 -6.54 -2.65
CA PHE A 101 -8.42 -5.54 -2.31
C PHE A 101 -7.99 -5.49 -0.84
N ASP A 102 -6.68 -5.63 -0.56
CA ASP A 102 -6.15 -5.37 0.79
C ASP A 102 -6.61 -3.96 1.25
N ILE A 103 -6.75 -3.74 2.56
CA ILE A 103 -7.21 -2.46 3.14
C ILE A 103 -6.46 -1.27 2.53
N VAL A 104 -5.17 -1.46 2.22
CA VAL A 104 -4.32 -0.50 1.52
C VAL A 104 -4.85 -0.19 0.12
N GLU A 105 -5.07 -1.20 -0.72
CA GLU A 105 -5.57 -1.05 -2.08
C GLU A 105 -7.00 -0.48 -2.10
N PHE A 106 -7.83 -0.81 -1.10
CA PHE A 106 -9.16 -0.22 -0.94
C PHE A 106 -9.10 1.26 -0.57
N ASN A 107 -8.17 1.66 0.30
CA ASN A 107 -7.96 3.06 0.68
C ASN A 107 -7.41 3.88 -0.49
N GLU A 108 -6.52 3.31 -1.30
CA GLU A 108 -6.03 3.93 -2.54
C GLU A 108 -7.17 4.17 -3.53
N LEU A 109 -8.05 3.17 -3.73
CA LEU A 109 -9.23 3.32 -4.61
C LEU A 109 -10.19 4.41 -4.10
N TRP A 110 -10.35 4.52 -2.77
CA TRP A 110 -11.15 5.56 -2.14
C TRP A 110 -10.54 6.96 -2.29
N ALA A 111 -9.22 7.09 -2.21
CA ALA A 111 -8.51 8.35 -2.44
C ALA A 111 -8.71 8.85 -3.87
N VAL A 112 -8.57 7.95 -4.86
CA VAL A 112 -8.82 8.27 -6.28
C VAL A 112 -10.24 8.79 -6.51
N LYS A 113 -11.25 8.19 -5.87
CA LYS A 113 -12.64 8.68 -5.93
C LYS A 113 -12.77 10.11 -5.38
N PHE A 114 -12.09 10.43 -4.28
CA PHE A 114 -12.08 11.77 -3.71
C PHE A 114 -11.45 12.81 -4.63
N ASP A 115 -10.35 12.45 -5.30
CA ASP A 115 -9.69 13.33 -6.27
C ASP A 115 -10.57 13.60 -7.49
N VAL A 116 -11.28 12.59 -7.99
CA VAL A 116 -12.25 12.73 -9.09
C VAL A 116 -13.40 13.65 -8.69
N ASP A 117 -13.94 13.50 -7.47
CA ASP A 117 -14.99 14.39 -6.94
C ASP A 117 -14.51 15.85 -6.85
N ARG A 118 -13.27 16.05 -6.40
CA ARG A 118 -12.66 17.38 -6.30
C ARG A 118 -12.52 18.01 -7.68
N LEU A 119 -12.05 17.26 -8.69
CA LEU A 119 -11.96 17.73 -10.07
C LEU A 119 -13.32 18.13 -10.63
N GLY A 120 -14.35 17.30 -10.46
CA GLY A 120 -15.71 17.63 -10.89
C GLY A 120 -16.24 18.91 -10.23
N ASN A 121 -15.99 19.11 -8.94
CA ASN A 121 -16.40 20.32 -8.22
C ASN A 121 -15.65 21.57 -8.69
N LEU A 122 -14.34 21.47 -8.94
CA LEU A 122 -13.53 22.57 -9.46
C LEU A 122 -13.98 22.97 -10.88
N LEU A 123 -14.29 22.00 -11.74
CA LEU A 123 -14.86 22.25 -13.06
C LEU A 123 -16.21 22.96 -12.95
N ARG A 124 -17.08 22.47 -12.07
CA ARG A 124 -18.38 23.10 -11.81
C ARG A 124 -18.24 24.55 -11.32
N TRP A 125 -17.24 24.84 -10.50
CA TRP A 125 -16.94 26.20 -10.05
C TRP A 125 -16.42 27.08 -11.20
N ALA A 126 -15.48 26.56 -12.00
CA ALA A 126 -14.96 27.27 -13.17
C ALA A 126 -16.08 27.61 -14.19
N LEU A 127 -17.07 26.73 -14.36
CA LEU A 127 -18.26 26.99 -15.18
C LEU A 127 -19.13 28.12 -14.61
N LYS A 128 -19.33 28.15 -13.29
CA LYS A 128 -20.09 29.21 -12.62
C LYS A 128 -19.41 30.58 -12.71
N GLU A 129 -18.08 30.62 -12.78
CA GLU A 129 -17.30 31.85 -12.92
C GLU A 129 -17.28 32.44 -14.33
N LYS A 130 -18.00 31.84 -15.31
CA LYS A 130 -18.19 32.38 -16.68
C LYS A 130 -16.91 32.85 -17.39
N LYS A 131 -15.81 32.10 -17.26
CA LYS A 131 -14.63 32.31 -18.11
C LYS A 131 -14.95 31.90 -19.54
N GLU A 132 -14.47 32.66 -20.54
CA GLU A 132 -14.59 32.29 -21.95
C GLU A 132 -13.87 30.97 -22.21
N ILE A 133 -14.65 29.90 -22.28
CA ILE A 133 -14.21 28.55 -22.60
C ILE A 133 -15.33 27.94 -23.43
N ASN A 134 -14.99 27.13 -24.44
CA ASN A 134 -15.99 26.44 -25.27
C ASN A 134 -16.91 25.56 -24.40
N GLU A 135 -18.15 26.03 -24.19
CA GLU A 135 -19.13 25.41 -23.29
C GLU A 135 -19.42 23.95 -23.66
N ASN A 136 -19.40 23.60 -24.94
CA ASN A 136 -19.68 22.23 -25.39
C ASN A 136 -18.59 21.24 -24.95
N LEU A 137 -17.32 21.63 -25.04
CA LEU A 137 -16.19 20.78 -24.59
C LEU A 137 -16.20 20.61 -23.06
N LEU A 138 -16.64 21.63 -22.34
CA LEU A 138 -16.77 21.59 -20.89
C LEU A 138 -17.93 20.70 -20.42
N ILE A 139 -19.08 20.78 -21.09
CA ILE A 139 -20.24 19.91 -20.81
C ILE A 139 -19.86 18.45 -21.03
N ASP A 140 -19.15 18.14 -22.12
CA ASP A 140 -18.66 16.79 -22.39
C ASP A 140 -17.65 16.30 -21.34
N LEU A 141 -16.78 17.19 -20.86
CA LEU A 141 -15.82 16.86 -19.81
C LEU A 141 -16.51 16.59 -18.47
N ASP A 142 -17.45 17.45 -18.05
CA ASP A 142 -18.24 17.27 -16.82
C ASP A 142 -19.00 15.94 -16.84
N ARG A 143 -19.62 15.60 -17.99
CA ARG A 143 -20.31 14.33 -18.19
C ARG A 143 -19.37 13.13 -18.07
N LYS A 144 -18.17 13.18 -18.67
CA LYS A 144 -17.17 12.09 -18.60
C LYS A 144 -16.65 11.88 -17.17
N VAL A 145 -16.35 12.97 -16.46
CA VAL A 145 -15.90 12.92 -15.06
C VAL A 145 -16.99 12.36 -14.15
N THR A 146 -18.24 12.76 -14.38
CA THR A 146 -19.40 12.25 -13.65
C THR A 146 -19.62 10.75 -13.88
N SER A 147 -19.55 10.29 -15.14
CA SER A 147 -19.65 8.86 -15.48
C SER A 147 -18.58 8.04 -14.78
N LEU A 148 -17.32 8.50 -14.85
CA LEU A 148 -16.20 7.82 -14.21
C LEU A 148 -16.38 7.72 -12.69
N ARG A 149 -16.83 8.81 -12.04
CA ARG A 149 -17.15 8.81 -10.61
C ARG A 149 -18.22 7.76 -10.28
N ASP A 150 -19.28 7.69 -11.07
CA ASP A 150 -20.41 6.80 -10.82
C ASP A 150 -20.01 5.32 -11.01
N GLU A 151 -19.20 5.01 -12.03
CA GLU A 151 -18.59 3.68 -12.22
C GLU A 151 -17.71 3.28 -11.03
N PHE A 152 -16.82 4.17 -10.56
CA PHE A 152 -16.00 3.92 -9.38
C PHE A 152 -16.85 3.67 -8.13
N ARG A 153 -17.92 4.46 -7.95
CA ARG A 153 -18.84 4.31 -6.82
C ARG A 153 -19.57 2.97 -6.86
N GLU A 154 -19.97 2.51 -8.04
CA GLU A 154 -20.60 1.21 -8.19
C GLU A 154 -19.65 0.08 -7.83
N ILE A 155 -18.41 0.10 -8.34
CA ILE A 155 -17.36 -0.87 -7.99
C ILE A 155 -17.12 -0.86 -6.47
N LEU A 156 -16.91 0.30 -5.85
CA LEU A 156 -16.71 0.43 -4.41
C LEU A 156 -17.91 -0.10 -3.61
N THR A 157 -19.14 0.12 -4.08
CA THR A 157 -20.36 -0.35 -3.41
C THR A 157 -20.53 -1.86 -3.53
N GLN A 158 -20.28 -2.45 -4.71
CA GLN A 158 -20.34 -3.89 -4.92
C GLN A 158 -19.29 -4.61 -4.05
N VAL A 159 -18.07 -4.04 -4.00
CA VAL A 159 -17.00 -4.49 -3.12
C VAL A 159 -17.41 -4.41 -1.64
N HIS A 160 -17.97 -3.28 -1.20
CA HIS A 160 -18.38 -3.09 0.19
C HIS A 160 -19.53 -4.03 0.60
N LYS A 161 -20.50 -4.27 -0.28
CA LYS A 161 -21.58 -5.26 -0.05
C LYS A 161 -21.06 -6.68 0.11
N ARG A 162 -20.05 -7.07 -0.68
CA ARG A 162 -19.39 -8.39 -0.53
C ARG A 162 -18.68 -8.53 0.82
N ARG A 163 -18.18 -7.43 1.39
CA ARG A 163 -17.57 -7.40 2.73
C ARG A 163 -18.59 -7.51 3.87
N LEU A 164 -19.80 -6.97 3.70
CA LEU A 164 -20.85 -6.93 4.74
C LEU A 164 -21.74 -8.18 4.82
N LEU A 165 -21.80 -9.02 3.77
CA LEU A 165 -22.56 -10.28 3.76
C LEU A 165 -21.82 -11.45 4.44
N ARG A 166 -20.89 -11.15 5.35
CA ARG A 166 -20.15 -12.12 6.17
C ARG A 166 -20.46 -11.86 7.64
#